data_AF-A0A1Z9IYB8-F1
#
_entry.id   AF-A0A1Z9IYB8-F1
#
_cell.length_a   1.000
_cell.length_b   1.000
_cell.length_c   1.000
_cell.angle_alpha   90.00
_cell.angle_beta   90.00
_cell.angle_gamma   90.00
#
_symmetry.space_group_name_H-M   'P 1'
#
loop_
_entity.id
_entity.type
_entity.pdbx_description
1 polymer ?
#
loop_
_entity_poly.entity_id
_entity_poly.type
_entity_poly.pdbx_seq_one_letter_code
_entity_poly.pdbx_strand_id
1 'polypeptide(L)'
;MKKTEDHFEVLRKINRENNSSQRKLAEELGFSLGKLNYCLKELKKKGLIKIKNFQKQNNKIKYLNYVITPKGIAERTKLTINFMARKMREYDELKKELKRNK
;
A
#
# COMPACT_ATOMS: atom_id res chain seq x y z
N MET A 1 -0.68 6.27 -14.27
CA MET A 1 0.10 6.66 -13.07
C MET A 1 -0.57 6.28 -11.74
N LYS A 2 -1.84 6.64 -11.47
CA LYS A 2 -2.51 6.40 -10.15
C LYS A 2 -2.45 4.95 -9.61
N LYS A 3 -2.58 3.93 -10.47
CA LYS A 3 -2.64 2.51 -10.03
C LYS A 3 -1.37 2.01 -9.33
N THR A 4 -0.19 2.49 -9.75
CA THR A 4 1.09 2.05 -9.15
C THR A 4 1.28 2.65 -7.77
N GLU A 5 0.86 3.91 -7.59
CA GLU A 5 0.87 4.63 -6.32
C GLU A 5 -0.12 3.99 -5.34
N ASP A 6 -1.34 3.67 -5.79
CA ASP A 6 -2.34 3.00 -4.97
C ASP A 6 -1.86 1.62 -4.47
N HIS A 7 -1.24 0.83 -5.36
CA HIS A 7 -0.65 -0.46 -4.99
C HIS A 7 0.53 -0.31 -4.03
N PHE A 8 1.35 0.72 -4.19
CA PHE A 8 2.45 1.04 -3.30
C PHE A 8 1.94 1.35 -1.89
N GLU A 9 0.95 2.23 -1.76
CA GLU A 9 0.38 2.61 -0.47
C GLU A 9 -0.26 1.41 0.24
N VAL A 10 -0.97 0.55 -0.51
CA VAL A 10 -1.51 -0.71 0.03
C VAL A 10 -0.40 -1.64 0.53
N LEU A 11 0.69 -1.83 -0.24
CA LEU A 11 1.83 -2.66 0.19
C LEU A 11 2.60 -2.07 1.38
N ARG A 12 2.65 -0.74 1.49
CA ARG A 12 3.28 -0.03 2.61
C ARG A 12 2.47 -0.21 3.89
N LYS A 13 1.14 -0.16 3.78
CA LYS A 13 0.21 -0.22 4.93
C LYS A 13 -0.08 -1.64 5.40
N ILE A 14 -0.04 -2.63 4.50
CA ILE A 14 -0.10 -4.05 4.86
C ILE A 14 1.24 -4.43 5.51
N ASN A 15 1.35 -4.23 6.83
CA ASN A 15 2.49 -4.70 7.60
C ASN A 15 2.08 -5.32 8.93
N ARG A 16 3.01 -6.13 9.45
CA ARG A 16 2.91 -7.06 10.59
C ARG A 16 2.04 -6.49 11.73
N GLU A 17 0.96 -7.20 12.09
CA GLU A 17 0.11 -7.01 13.28
C GLU A 17 -1.21 -6.24 13.16
N ASN A 18 -1.69 -5.91 11.97
CA ASN A 18 -3.03 -5.30 11.88
C ASN A 18 -4.14 -6.35 11.68
N ASN A 19 -4.83 -6.67 12.78
CA ASN A 19 -6.20 -7.21 12.80
C ASN A 19 -7.21 -6.14 12.32
N SER A 20 -6.91 -5.44 11.24
CA SER A 20 -7.77 -4.40 10.67
C SER A 20 -8.73 -5.01 9.65
N SER A 21 -10.02 -4.72 9.78
CA SER A 21 -10.99 -5.04 8.73
C SER A 21 -10.61 -4.33 7.42
N GLN A 22 -11.04 -4.87 6.28
CA GLN A 22 -10.87 -4.20 4.97
C GLN A 22 -11.39 -2.76 5.01
N ARG A 23 -12.48 -2.51 5.73
CA ARG A 23 -13.10 -1.19 5.81
C ARG A 23 -12.20 -0.18 6.54
N LYS A 24 -11.60 -0.59 7.67
CA LYS A 24 -10.64 0.24 8.41
C LYS A 24 -9.40 0.53 7.56
N LEU A 25 -8.87 -0.48 6.86
CA LEU A 25 -7.74 -0.29 5.95
C LEU A 25 -8.07 0.67 4.80
N ALA A 26 -9.29 0.63 4.27
CA ALA A 26 -9.73 1.53 3.21
C ALA A 26 -9.81 2.98 3.72
N GLU A 27 -10.37 3.19 4.91
CA GLU A 27 -10.47 4.48 5.57
C GLU A 27 -9.08 5.10 5.83
N GLU A 28 -8.15 4.33 6.40
CA GLU A 28 -6.78 4.79 6.65
C GLU A 28 -6.00 5.15 5.39
N LEU A 29 -6.36 4.55 4.24
CA LEU A 29 -5.78 4.85 2.93
C LEU A 29 -6.56 5.92 2.15
N GLY A 30 -7.69 6.42 2.67
CA GLY A 30 -8.59 7.32 1.94
C GLY A 30 -9.22 6.67 0.69
N PHE A 31 -9.36 5.35 0.69
CA PHE A 31 -9.90 4.58 -0.44
C PHE A 31 -11.37 4.27 -0.24
N SER A 32 -12.11 4.16 -1.33
CA SER A 32 -13.37 3.43 -1.30
C SER A 32 -13.11 1.93 -1.04
N LEU A 33 -14.06 1.25 -0.41
CA LEU A 33 -13.95 -0.19 -0.14
C LEU A 33 -13.74 -0.99 -1.43
N GLY A 34 -14.40 -0.60 -2.53
CA GLY A 34 -14.24 -1.21 -3.85
C GLY A 34 -12.83 -1.02 -4.43
N LYS A 35 -12.25 0.18 -4.28
CA LYS A 35 -10.88 0.48 -4.74
C LYS A 35 -9.85 -0.34 -3.97
N LEU A 36 -9.99 -0.46 -2.65
CA LEU A 36 -9.12 -1.33 -1.85
C LEU A 36 -9.26 -2.79 -2.29
N ASN A 37 -10.48 -3.29 -2.45
CA ASN A 37 -10.72 -4.68 -2.88
C ASN A 37 -10.07 -4.97 -4.24
N TYR A 38 -10.19 -4.04 -5.19
CA TYR A 38 -9.48 -4.12 -6.47
C TYR A 38 -7.96 -4.25 -6.28
N CYS A 39 -7.36 -3.36 -5.49
CA CYS A 39 -5.92 -3.39 -5.22
C CYS A 39 -5.49 -4.71 -4.57
N LEU A 40 -6.21 -5.19 -3.57
CA LEU A 40 -5.93 -6.45 -2.89
C LEU A 40 -6.01 -7.64 -3.85
N LYS A 41 -7.02 -7.69 -4.72
CA LYS A 41 -7.15 -8.74 -5.75
C LYS A 41 -5.98 -8.71 -6.73
N GLU A 42 -5.60 -7.55 -7.22
CA GLU A 42 -4.49 -7.40 -8.16
C GLU A 42 -3.13 -7.73 -7.53
N LEU A 43 -2.88 -7.27 -6.30
CA LEU A 43 -1.66 -7.60 -5.55
C LEU A 43 -1.58 -9.10 -5.25
N LYS A 44 -2.71 -9.75 -4.93
CA LYS A 44 -2.79 -11.20 -4.75
C LYS A 44 -2.49 -11.94 -6.06
N LYS A 45 -3.12 -11.55 -7.18
CA LYS A 45 -2.86 -12.14 -8.50
C LYS A 45 -1.39 -12.05 -8.89
N LYS A 46 -0.73 -10.95 -8.56
CA LYS A 46 0.72 -10.74 -8.79
C LYS A 46 1.63 -11.52 -7.84
N GLY A 47 1.06 -12.15 -6.80
CA GLY A 47 1.81 -12.89 -5.77
C GLY A 47 2.54 -12.00 -4.78
N LEU A 48 2.17 -10.73 -4.66
CA LEU A 48 2.82 -9.75 -3.77
C LEU A 48 2.26 -9.83 -2.34
N ILE A 49 1.01 -10.28 -2.19
CA ILE A 49 0.38 -10.52 -0.89
C ILE A 49 -0.27 -11.89 -0.83
N LYS A 50 -0.37 -12.45 0.37
CA LYS A 50 -1.11 -13.67 0.69
C LYS A 50 -2.12 -13.37 1.80
N ILE A 51 -3.29 -13.98 1.71
CA ILE A 51 -4.32 -13.92 2.75
C ILE A 51 -4.18 -15.18 3.60
N LYS A 52 -3.99 -15.05 4.92
CA LYS A 52 -4.01 -16.20 5.85
C LYS A 52 -5.47 -16.62 6.13
N ASN A 53 -5.75 -17.93 6.12
CA ASN A 53 -7.11 -18.48 6.21
C ASN A 53 -7.71 -18.39 7.63
N PHE A 54 -9.01 -18.06 7.69
CA PHE A 54 -9.84 -17.84 8.89
C PHE A 54 -10.48 -19.08 9.50
N GLN A 55 -10.06 -20.29 9.10
CA GLN A 55 -10.78 -21.52 9.50
C GLN A 55 -10.84 -21.75 11.03
N LYS A 56 -10.02 -21.06 11.84
CA LYS A 56 -10.00 -21.18 13.31
C LYS A 56 -10.60 -20.00 14.11
N GLN A 57 -11.11 -18.93 13.49
CA GLN A 57 -11.71 -17.81 14.23
C GLN A 57 -13.25 -17.81 14.09
N ASN A 58 -13.95 -17.93 15.21
CA ASN A 58 -15.43 -17.95 15.31
C ASN A 58 -16.12 -16.70 14.70
N ASN A 59 -15.38 -15.62 14.44
CA ASN A 59 -15.87 -14.42 13.74
C ASN A 59 -15.30 -14.32 12.32
N LYS A 60 -15.77 -15.20 11.42
CA LYS A 60 -15.29 -15.42 10.04
C LYS A 60 -15.21 -14.19 9.10
N ILE A 61 -15.73 -13.02 9.48
CA ILE A 61 -15.96 -11.90 8.56
C ILE A 61 -15.12 -10.65 8.88
N LYS A 62 -14.56 -10.49 10.10
CA LYS A 62 -13.99 -9.20 10.52
C LYS A 62 -12.47 -9.02 10.33
N TYR A 63 -11.67 -10.08 10.22
CA TYR A 63 -10.24 -9.97 10.55
C TYR A 63 -9.24 -10.40 9.48
N LEU A 64 -9.38 -10.02 8.20
CA LEU A 64 -8.43 -10.42 7.14
C LEU A 64 -6.96 -10.03 7.45
N ASN A 65 -6.11 -11.03 7.71
CA ASN A 65 -4.69 -10.86 7.96
C ASN A 65 -3.94 -11.01 6.62
N TYR A 66 -3.57 -9.87 6.05
CA TYR A 66 -2.78 -9.78 4.83
C TYR A 66 -1.31 -9.84 5.16
N VAL A 67 -0.61 -10.77 4.51
CA VAL A 67 0.83 -10.95 4.70
C VAL A 67 1.54 -10.66 3.39
N ILE A 68 2.54 -9.79 3.46
CA ILE A 68 3.40 -9.49 2.31
C ILE A 68 4.32 -10.70 2.04
N THR A 69 4.46 -11.07 0.77
CA THR A 69 5.36 -12.16 0.36
C THR A 69 6.79 -11.63 0.18
N PRO A 70 7.83 -12.48 0.10
CA PRO A 70 9.18 -12.02 -0.26
C PRO A 70 9.21 -11.23 -1.57
N LYS A 71 8.44 -11.68 -2.58
CA LYS A 71 8.24 -10.95 -3.84
C LYS A 71 7.60 -9.58 -3.62
N GLY A 72 6.59 -9.51 -2.75
CA GLY A 72 5.95 -8.25 -2.34
C GLY A 72 6.91 -7.30 -1.64
N ILE A 73 7.81 -7.80 -0.78
CA ILE A 73 8.84 -6.99 -0.12
C ILE A 73 9.77 -6.38 -1.17
N ALA A 74 10.27 -7.18 -2.11
CA ALA A 74 11.14 -6.70 -3.18
C ALA A 74 10.46 -5.60 -4.03
N GLU A 75 9.20 -5.83 -4.42
CA GLU A 75 8.45 -4.84 -5.20
C GLU A 75 8.17 -3.56 -4.40
N ARG A 76 7.80 -3.69 -3.13
CA ARG A 76 7.59 -2.54 -2.24
C ARG A 76 8.87 -1.72 -2.11
N THR A 77 10.03 -2.36 -1.89
CA THR A 77 11.32 -1.67 -1.80
C THR A 77 11.64 -0.90 -3.08
N LYS A 78 11.45 -1.53 -4.24
CA LYS A 78 11.65 -0.88 -5.54
C LYS A 78 10.75 0.35 -5.70
N LEU A 79 9.47 0.23 -5.35
CA LEU A 79 8.51 1.33 -5.39
C LEU A 79 8.89 2.46 -4.42
N THR A 80 9.35 2.13 -3.20
CA THR A 80 9.82 3.11 -2.21
C THR A 80 10.99 3.93 -2.76
N ILE A 81 11.99 3.28 -3.35
CA ILE A 81 13.17 3.96 -3.90
C ILE A 81 12.76 4.94 -5.00
N ASN A 82 11.91 4.49 -5.93
CA ASN A 82 11.41 5.34 -7.01
C ASN A 82 10.60 6.54 -6.49
N PHE A 83 9.77 6.32 -5.47
CA PHE A 83 9.00 7.37 -4.82
C PHE A 83 9.92 8.42 -4.18
N MET A 84 10.94 7.99 -3.43
CA MET A 84 11.91 8.89 -2.80
C MET A 84 12.66 9.73 -3.83
N ALA A 85 13.14 9.11 -4.91
CA ALA A 85 13.82 9.83 -5.99
C ALA A 85 12.93 10.91 -6.63
N ARG A 86 11.63 10.64 -6.79
CA ARG A 86 10.67 11.64 -7.26
C ARG A 86 10.49 12.78 -6.25
N LYS A 87 10.34 12.46 -4.96
CA LYS A 87 10.17 13.45 -3.89
C LYS A 87 11.38 14.35 -3.69
N MET A 88 12.60 13.82 -3.83
CA MET A 88 13.82 14.63 -3.78
C MET A 88 13.86 15.65 -4.93
N ARG A 89 13.48 15.24 -6.15
CA ARG A 89 13.40 16.17 -7.28
C ARG A 89 12.36 17.27 -7.07
N GLU A 90 11.16 16.90 -6.61
CA GLU A 90 10.10 17.87 -6.27
C GLU A 90 10.60 18.87 -5.21
N TYR A 91 11.30 18.41 -4.18
CA TYR A 91 11.90 19.27 -3.16
C TYR A 91 12.95 20.23 -3.73
N ASP A 92 13.86 19.73 -4.57
CA ASP A 92 14.90 20.54 -5.19
C ASP A 92 14.32 21.62 -6.11
N GLU A 93 13.25 21.30 -6.84
CA GLU A 93 12.49 22.25 -7.67
C GLU A 93 11.85 23.35 -6.83
N LEU A 94 11.12 22.99 -5.77
CA LEU A 94 10.51 23.94 -4.84
C LEU A 94 11.57 24.84 -4.18
N LYS A 95 12.73 24.28 -3.82
CA LYS A 95 13.84 25.04 -3.25
C LYS A 95 14.44 26.04 -4.24
N LYS A 96 14.51 25.69 -5.52
CA LYS A 96 14.95 26.61 -6.58
C LYS A 96 13.94 27.73 -6.80
N GLU A 97 12.65 27.42 -6.78
CA GLU A 97 11.57 28.40 -6.90
C GLU A 97 11.61 29.43 -5.76
N LEU A 98 11.74 28.98 -4.51
CA LEU A 98 11.88 29.87 -3.34
C LEU A 98 13.11 30.78 -3.41
N LYS A 99 14.19 30.34 -4.06
CA LYS A 99 15.39 31.16 -4.28
C LYS A 99 15.21 32.19 -5.40
N ARG A 100 14.38 31.90 -6.41
CA ARG A 100 14.10 32.81 -7.53
C ARG A 100 13.08 33.90 -7.16
N ASN A 101 12.16 33.59 -6.25
CA ASN A 101 11.13 34.50 -5.77
C ASN A 101 11.58 35.32 -4.54
N LYS A 102 12.88 35.36 -4.26
CA LYS A 102 13.56 36.23 -3.28
C LYS A 102 14.37 37.27 -4.03
#